data_AF-A0A4R5AKG6-F1
#
_entry.id   AF-A0A4R5AKG6-F1
#
_cell.length_a   1.000
_cell.length_b   1.000
_cell.length_c   1.000
_cell.angle_alpha   90.00
_cell.angle_beta   90.00
_cell.angle_gamma   90.00
#
_symmetry.space_group_name_H-M   'P 1'
#
loop_
_entity.id
_entity.type
_entity.pdbx_description
1 polymer ?
#
loop_
_entity_poly.entity_id
_entity_poly.type
_entity_poly.pdbx_seq_one_letter_code
_entity_poly.pdbx_strand_id
1 'polypeptide(L)' 'MTVLMLARDGDKVAERVAAELRGRGTSEVQVNPSNFPTRLSMGAHLSNSTSWGGRLRSRDGLDVELAGISAV' A
#
# COMPACT_ATOMS: atom_id res chain seq x y z
N MET A 1 -7.56 4.34 8.62
CA MET A 1 -7.59 3.02 7.96
C MET A 1 -7.06 3.23 6.57
N THR A 2 -5.91 2.62 6.24
CA THR A 2 -5.29 2.76 4.92
C THR A 2 -5.31 1.41 4.20
N VAL A 3 -5.70 1.38 2.93
CA VAL A 3 -5.70 0.15 2.11
C VAL A 3 -4.45 0.13 1.24
N LEU A 4 -3.68 -0.96 1.30
CA LEU A 4 -2.55 -1.21 0.39
C LEU A 4 -3.04 -1.97 -0.82
N MET A 5 -2.77 -1.43 -2.01
CA MET A 5 -3.14 -2.02 -3.28
C MET A 5 -1.87 -2.42 -4.04
N LEU A 6 -1.74 -3.71 -4.36
CA LEU A 6 -0.64 -4.23 -5.17
C LEU A 6 -1.09 -4.32 -6.62
N ALA A 7 -0.68 -3.37 -7.45
CA ALA A 7 -1.12 -3.31 -8.84
C ALA A 7 -0.10 -2.57 -9.72
N ARG A 8 0.02 -3.00 -10.98
CA ARG A 8 0.86 -2.33 -11.97
C ARG A 8 0.39 -0.89 -12.23
N ASP A 9 1.30 -0.05 -12.69
CA ASP A 9 0.96 1.30 -13.12
C ASP A 9 -0.04 1.24 -14.30
N GLY A 10 -1.09 2.06 -14.24
CA GLY A 10 -2.15 2.09 -15.26
C GLY A 10 -3.15 0.91 -15.20
N ASP A 11 -3.14 0.12 -14.13
CA ASP A 11 -4.17 -0.90 -13.90
C ASP A 11 -5.55 -0.24 -13.68
N LYS A 12 -6.46 -0.39 -14.66
CA LYS A 12 -7.79 0.21 -14.64
C LYS A 12 -8.70 -0.32 -13.54
N VAL A 13 -8.50 -1.57 -13.12
CA VAL A 13 -9.26 -2.12 -12.00
C VAL A 13 -8.78 -1.49 -10.70
N ALA A 14 -7.46 -1.37 -10.52
CA ALA A 14 -6.88 -0.70 -9.36
C ALA A 14 -7.27 0.78 -9.30
N GLU A 15 -7.23 1.51 -10.43
CA GLU A 15 -7.69 2.90 -10.50
C GLU A 15 -9.16 3.04 -10.07
N ARG A 16 -10.03 2.11 -10.51
CA ARG A 16 -11.44 2.13 -10.15
C ARG A 16 -11.65 1.85 -8.66
N VAL A 17 -10.95 0.86 -8.11
CA VAL A 17 -11.02 0.53 -6.67
C VAL A 17 -10.50 1.69 -5.82
N ALA A 18 -9.41 2.34 -6.22
CA ALA A 18 -8.88 3.52 -5.55
C ALA A 18 -9.91 4.68 -5.53
N ALA A 19 -10.58 4.93 -6.65
CA ALA A 19 -11.63 5.95 -6.73
C ALA A 19 -12.82 5.64 -5.80
N GLU A 20 -13.24 4.38 -5.71
CA GLU A 20 -14.30 3.94 -4.81
C GLU A 20 -13.90 4.09 -3.33
N LEU A 21 -12.67 3.74 -2.97
CA LEU A 21 -12.14 3.90 -1.61
C LEU A 21 -12.09 5.37 -1.20
N ARG A 22 -11.60 6.24 -2.10
CA ARG A 22 -11.56 7.68 -1.89
C ARG A 22 -12.96 8.29 -1.74
N GLY A 23 -13.92 7.83 -2.54
CA GLY A 23 -15.33 8.22 -2.43
C GLY A 23 -15.96 7.86 -1.08
N ARG A 24 -15.42 6.85 -0.39
CA ARG A 24 -15.82 6.42 0.96
C ARG A 24 -15.00 7.09 2.07
N GLY A 25 -14.05 7.96 1.74
CA GLY A 25 -13.15 8.60 2.70
C GLY A 25 -12.05 7.68 3.24
N THR A 26 -11.78 6.55 2.59
CA THR A 26 -10.71 5.61 2.97
C THR A 26 -9.42 6.00 2.25
N SER A 27 -8.33 6.15 3.00
CA SER A 27 -7.00 6.38 2.42
C SER A 27 -6.48 5.14 1.71
N GLU A 28 -5.87 5.31 0.55
CA GLU A 28 -5.32 4.24 -0.26
C GLU A 28 -3.86 4.50 -0.64
N VAL A 29 -3.10 3.42 -0.78
CA VAL A 29 -1.72 3.44 -1.28
C VAL A 29 -1.59 2.35 -2.33
N GLN A 30 -1.32 2.74 -3.58
CA GLN A 30 -1.01 1.79 -4.65
C GLN A 30 0.50 1.61 -4.77
N VAL A 31 0.93 0.36 -4.85
CA VAL A 31 2.32 -0.05 -5.03
C VAL A 31 2.40 -0.97 -6.23
N ASN A 32 3.25 -0.63 -7.19
CA ASN A 32 3.60 -1.52 -8.29
C ASN A 32 4.68 -2.52 -7.83
N PRO A 33 4.38 -3.82 -7.71
CA PRO A 33 5.34 -4.81 -7.20
C PRO A 33 6.60 -4.93 -8.06
N SER A 34 6.53 -4.64 -9.35
CA SER A 34 7.68 -4.67 -10.27
C SER A 34 8.74 -3.60 -9.96
N ASN A 35 8.39 -2.59 -9.15
CA ASN A 35 9.32 -1.58 -8.67
C ASN A 35 10.13 -2.05 -7.45
N PHE A 36 9.86 -3.24 -6.91
CA PHE A 36 10.66 -3.85 -5.84
C PHE A 36 11.82 -4.68 -6.44
N PRO A 37 13.04 -4.63 -5.88
CA PRO A 37 13.50 -3.76 -4.78
C PRO A 37 14.07 -2.41 -5.27
N THR A 38 14.07 -2.15 -6.58
CA THR A 38 14.87 -1.06 -7.19
C THR A 38 14.40 0.35 -6.83
N ARG A 39 13.11 0.53 -6.52
CA ARG A 39 12.49 1.82 -6.14
C ARG A 39 11.66 1.76 -4.86
N LEU A 40 11.44 0.57 -4.31
CA LEU A 40 10.64 0.32 -3.12
C LEU A 40 11.42 -0.52 -2.12
N SER A 41 11.48 -0.05 -0.87
CA SER A 41 11.97 -0.83 0.26
C SER A 41 10.83 -1.09 1.24
N MET A 42 10.65 -2.35 1.64
CA MET A 42 9.64 -2.77 2.60
C MET A 42 10.35 -3.45 3.78
N GLY A 43 10.19 -2.88 4.97
CA GLY A 43 10.49 -3.59 6.21
C GLY A 43 9.16 -3.91 6.86
N ALA A 44 8.82 -5.19 6.98
CA ALA A 44 7.57 -5.64 7.57
C ALA A 44 7.85 -6.65 8.69
N HIS A 45 7.12 -6.55 9.80
CA HIS A 45 7.03 -7.58 10.81
C HIS A 45 5.55 -7.83 11.11
N LEU A 46 5.15 -9.09 11.26
CA LEU A 46 3.79 -9.43 11.63
C LEU A 46 3.73 -9.55 13.15
N SER A 47 3.07 -8.61 13.83
CA SER A 47 2.86 -8.74 15.27
C SER A 47 1.52 -9.45 15.50
N ASN A 48 1.60 -10.67 16.05
CA ASN A 48 0.46 -11.51 16.44
C ASN A 48 -0.67 -11.57 15.39
N SER A 49 -0.40 -12.14 14.21
CA SER A 49 -1.35 -12.52 13.13
C SER A 49 -2.43 -11.51 12.67
N THR A 50 -2.46 -10.31 13.24
CA THR A 50 -3.59 -9.36 13.13
C THR A 50 -3.14 -8.00 12.65
N SER A 51 -1.85 -7.67 12.80
CA SER A 51 -1.32 -6.39 12.34
C SER A 51 0.03 -6.55 11.64
N TRP A 52 0.13 -5.90 10.49
CA TRP A 52 1.40 -5.66 9.82
C TRP A 52 2.05 -4.46 10.48
N GLY A 53 3.29 -4.58 10.95
CA GLY A 53 4.10 -3.47 11.43
C GLY A 53 5.26 -3.21 10.48
N GLY A 54 5.78 -1.98 10.45
CA GLY A 54 6.92 -1.59 9.62
C GLY A 54 6.63 -0.45 8.64
N ARG A 55 7.46 -0.27 7.60
CA ARG A 55 7.35 0.88 6.67
C ARG A 55 7.58 0.46 5.22
N LEU A 56 6.78 1.04 4.33
CA LEU A 56 7.01 1.03 2.88
C LEU A 56 7.55 2.40 2.46
N ARG A 57 8.78 2.41 1.94
CA ARG A 57 9.44 3.62 1.45
C ARG A 57 9.67 3.54 -0.06
N SER A 58 9.13 4.50 -0.79
CA SER A 58 9.47 4.77 -2.18
C SER A 58 10.62 5.77 -2.28
N ARG A 59 11.44 5.64 -3.32
CA ARG A 59 12.48 6.63 -3.66
C ARG A 59 11.90 8.02 -3.94
N ASP A 60 10.64 8.08 -4.38
CA ASP A 60 9.95 9.33 -4.72
C ASP A 60 9.30 10.01 -3.49
N GLY A 61 9.62 9.56 -2.27
CA GLY A 61 9.23 10.22 -1.02
C GLY A 61 7.94 9.70 -0.37
N LEU A 62 7.30 8.68 -0.92
CA LEU A 62 6.17 8.00 -0.28
C LEU A 62 6.69 7.16 0.89
N ASP A 63 6.25 7.48 2.11
CA ASP A 63 6.56 6.73 3.34
C ASP A 63 5.26 6.36 4.05
N VAL A 64 4.95 5.05 4.06
CA VAL A 64 3.69 4.52 4.56
C VAL A 64 3.97 3.57 5.70
N GLU A 65 3.37 3.85 6.85
CA GLU A 65 3.42 2.97 8.02
C GLU A 65 2.48 1.78 7.83
N LEU A 66 3.04 0.57 7.88
CA LEU A 66 2.31 -0.67 7.68
C LEU A 66 1.30 -0.95 8.81
N ALA A 67 1.50 -0.38 10.01
CA ALA A 67 0.57 -0.50 11.13
C ALA A 67 -0.82 0.08 10.84
N GLY A 68 -0.91 1.04 9.92
CA GLY A 68 -2.18 1.60 9.45
C GLY A 68 -2.86 0.79 8.34
N ILE A 69 -2.20 -0.26 7.84
CA ILE A 69 -2.65 -1.06 6.71
C ILE A 69 -3.42 -2.27 7.23
N SER A 70 -4.70 -2.35 6.87
CA SER A 70 -5.51 -3.53 7.09
C SER A 70 -5.52 -4.39 5.83
N ALA A 71 -5.19 -5.67 5.98
CA ALA A 71 -5.45 -6.67 4.95
C ALA A 71 -6.92 -7.10 5.06
N VAL A 72 -7.66 -7.04 3.95
CA VAL A 72 -9.03 -7.56 3.82
C VAL A 72 -8.98 -8.83 2.99
#